data_AF-A0A1L8DHE8-F1
#
_entry.id   AF-A0A1L8DHE8-F1
#
_cell.length_a   1.000
_cell.length_b   1.000
_cell.length_c   1.000
_cell.angle_alpha   90.00
_cell.angle_beta   90.00
_cell.angle_gamma   90.00
#
_symmetry.space_group_name_H-M   'P 1'
#
loop_
_entity.id
_entity.type
_entity.pdbx_description
1 polymer ?
#
loop_
_entity_poly.entity_id
_entity_poly.type
_entity_poly.pdbx_seq_one_letter_code
_entity_poly.pdbx_strand_id
1 'polypeptide(L)'
;MDQASADKKEHKNGTPLTVDEIEIEILPTIYAIIRSVEKDPVDKQRESQDCSLKVLELQKKLESVRTQIRQLPIDLNKEEQLQRLETLRQQLLLKQNLLKKYKNIQF
;
A
#
# COMPACT_ATOMS: atom_id res chain seq x y z
N MET A 1 -30.18 -5.53 -22.59
CA MET A 1 -28.91 -5.15 -23.23
C MET A 1 -28.39 -3.90 -22.54
N ASP A 2 -28.17 -3.97 -21.22
CA ASP A 2 -27.05 -4.62 -20.53
C ASP A 2 -25.81 -3.73 -20.48
N GLN A 3 -25.63 -3.20 -19.26
CA GLN A 3 -24.40 -2.91 -18.52
C GLN A 3 -23.08 -2.73 -19.30
N ALA A 4 -22.43 -1.59 -19.03
CA ALA A 4 -21.13 -1.61 -18.35
C ALA A 4 -20.83 -0.22 -17.76
N SER A 5 -21.34 0.04 -16.54
CA SER A 5 -20.77 1.08 -15.68
C SER A 5 -19.39 0.62 -15.23
N ALA A 6 -18.35 1.10 -15.91
CA ALA A 6 -17.00 1.00 -15.40
C ALA A 6 -16.88 1.94 -14.20
N ASP A 7 -16.87 1.34 -13.01
CA ASP A 7 -16.60 1.97 -11.73
C ASP A 7 -15.22 2.66 -11.77
N LYS A 8 -15.23 3.93 -12.15
CA LYS A 8 -14.05 4.78 -12.16
C LYS A 8 -13.86 5.24 -10.72
N LYS A 9 -13.13 4.45 -9.92
CA LYS A 9 -12.77 4.79 -8.53
C LYS A 9 -12.18 6.20 -8.49
N GLU A 10 -12.99 7.15 -8.06
CA GLU A 10 -12.56 8.52 -7.79
C GLU A 10 -11.44 8.47 -6.75
N HIS A 11 -10.24 8.88 -7.15
CA HIS A 11 -9.16 9.19 -6.22
C HIS A 11 -9.59 10.40 -5.40
N LYS A 12 -10.06 10.16 -4.16
CA LYS A 12 -10.22 11.21 -3.16
C LYS A 12 -8.83 11.72 -2.80
N ASN A 13 -8.47 12.87 -3.35
CA ASN A 13 -7.28 13.62 -2.97
C ASN A 13 -7.32 13.92 -1.47
N GLY A 14 -6.74 13.06 -0.63
CA GLY A 14 -6.65 13.29 0.83
C GLY A 14 -6.60 12.05 1.72
N THR A 15 -6.88 10.84 1.22
CA THR A 15 -6.71 9.61 2.03
C THR A 15 -5.29 9.07 1.88
N PRO A 16 -4.52 8.92 2.98
CA PRO A 16 -3.19 8.32 2.92
C PRO A 16 -3.29 6.86 2.49
N LEU A 17 -2.34 6.42 1.66
CA LEU A 17 -2.21 5.04 1.19
C LEU A 17 -2.24 4.09 2.40
N THR A 18 -3.04 3.03 2.31
CA THR A 18 -3.14 1.99 3.34
C THR A 18 -2.39 0.74 2.94
N VAL A 19 -2.01 -0.08 3.93
CA VAL A 19 -1.25 -1.33 3.68
C VAL A 19 -2.01 -2.28 2.75
N ASP A 20 -3.33 -2.33 2.87
CA ASP A 20 -4.21 -3.21 2.08
C ASP A 20 -4.27 -2.80 0.59
N GLU A 21 -3.84 -1.59 0.25
CA GLU A 21 -3.78 -1.08 -1.14
C GLU A 21 -2.44 -1.41 -1.82
N ILE A 22 -1.46 -1.95 -1.10
CA ILE A 22 -0.17 -2.36 -1.68
C ILE A 22 -0.30 -3.78 -2.23
N GLU A 23 -0.38 -3.90 -3.56
CA GLU A 23 -0.34 -5.20 -4.24
C GLU A 23 1.10 -5.75 -4.28
N ILE A 24 1.37 -6.79 -3.47
CA ILE A 24 2.68 -7.46 -3.40
C ILE A 24 2.59 -8.87 -4.00
N GLU A 25 2.59 -8.95 -5.34
CA GLU A 25 2.64 -10.23 -6.06
C GLU A 25 4.03 -10.51 -6.63
N ILE A 26 4.96 -10.95 -5.77
CA ILE A 26 6.34 -11.30 -6.16
C ILE A 26 6.60 -12.81 -6.21
N LEU A 27 5.81 -13.61 -5.47
CA LEU A 27 6.01 -15.06 -5.35
C LEU A 27 5.94 -15.80 -6.70
N PRO A 28 5.00 -15.51 -7.62
CA PRO A 28 4.97 -16.17 -8.93
C PRO A 28 6.25 -15.93 -9.73
N THR A 29 6.79 -14.71 -9.69
CA THR A 29 8.04 -14.36 -10.38
C THR A 29 9.24 -15.07 -9.76
N ILE A 30 9.32 -15.12 -8.42
CA ILE A 30 10.39 -15.86 -7.70
C ILE A 30 10.34 -17.36 -8.05
N TYR A 31 9.16 -17.96 -7.97
CA TYR A 31 8.96 -19.37 -8.32
C TYR A 31 9.38 -19.65 -9.77
N ALA A 32 9.00 -18.77 -10.70
CA ALA A 32 9.36 -18.90 -12.11
C ALA A 32 10.87 -18.78 -12.38
N ILE A 33 11.62 -18.03 -11.56
CA ILE A 33 13.09 -17.95 -11.61
C ILE A 33 13.71 -19.25 -11.09
N ILE A 34 13.30 -19.70 -9.90
CA ILE A 34 13.79 -20.94 -9.29
C ILE A 34 13.60 -22.13 -10.26
N ARG A 35 12.40 -22.26 -10.82
CA ARG A 35 12.08 -23.33 -11.79
C ARG A 35 12.84 -23.23 -13.10
N SER A 36 13.29 -22.05 -13.52
CA SER A 36 14.14 -21.91 -14.70
C SER A 36 15.60 -22.29 -14.46
N VAL A 37 16.06 -22.30 -13.21
CA VAL A 37 17.41 -22.73 -12.83
C VAL A 37 17.45 -24.24 -12.55
N GLU A 38 16.34 -24.82 -12.08
CA GLU A 38 16.22 -26.26 -11.76
C GLU A 38 15.99 -27.17 -12.98
N LYS A 39 15.64 -26.61 -14.15
CA LYS A 39 15.41 -27.41 -15.37
C LYS A 39 16.73 -27.84 -15.99
N ASP A 40 16.80 -29.10 -16.43
CA ASP A 40 17.92 -29.62 -17.23
C ASP A 40 17.92 -28.93 -18.61
N PRO A 41 18.94 -28.15 -18.96
CA PRO A 41 18.84 -27.21 -20.06
C PRO A 41 18.99 -27.90 -21.40
N VAL A 42 17.90 -27.94 -22.18
CA VAL A 42 17.94 -28.32 -23.60
C VAL A 42 18.56 -27.18 -24.44
N ASP A 43 18.42 -25.93 -23.99
CA ASP A 43 18.85 -24.72 -24.71
C ASP A 43 19.35 -23.61 -23.76
N LYS A 44 20.60 -23.76 -23.28
CA LYS A 44 21.21 -22.94 -22.19
C LYS A 44 21.14 -21.43 -22.42
N GLN A 45 21.32 -20.98 -23.66
CA GLN A 45 21.42 -19.55 -23.97
C GLN A 45 20.06 -18.84 -23.91
N ARG A 46 19.00 -19.49 -24.40
CA ARG A 46 17.64 -18.95 -24.36
C ARG A 46 17.08 -18.93 -22.94
N GLU A 47 17.27 -20.01 -22.18
CA GLU A 47 16.81 -20.08 -20.79
C GLU A 47 17.53 -19.08 -19.88
N SER A 48 18.84 -18.85 -20.10
CA SER A 48 19.60 -17.82 -19.38
C SER A 48 19.06 -16.42 -19.67
N GLN A 49 18.66 -16.14 -20.91
CA GLN A 49 18.08 -14.86 -21.28
C GLN A 49 16.69 -14.67 -20.66
N ASP A 50 15.82 -15.68 -20.74
CA ASP A 50 14.49 -15.64 -20.15
C ASP A 50 14.55 -15.52 -18.61
N CYS A 51 15.48 -16.21 -17.96
CA CYS A 51 15.73 -16.07 -16.52
C CYS A 51 16.16 -14.64 -16.17
N SER A 52 17.09 -14.07 -16.94
CA SER A 52 17.56 -12.70 -16.75
C SER A 52 16.43 -11.67 -16.88
N LEU A 53 15.49 -11.88 -17.81
CA LEU A 53 14.29 -11.05 -17.95
C LEU A 53 13.38 -11.12 -16.73
N LYS A 54 13.15 -12.32 -16.17
CA LYS A 54 12.34 -12.50 -14.95
C LYS A 54 13.00 -11.89 -13.71
N VAL A 55 14.33 -11.95 -13.61
CA VAL A 55 15.08 -11.27 -12.54
C VAL A 55 14.89 -9.75 -12.63
N LEU A 56 14.95 -9.18 -13.84
CA LEU A 56 14.70 -7.76 -14.06
C LEU A 56 13.25 -7.36 -13.74
N GLU A 57 12.27 -8.21 -14.07
CA GLU A 57 10.87 -8.03 -13.69
C GLU A 57 10.72 -7.98 -12.15
N LEU A 58 11.35 -8.92 -11.44
CA LEU A 58 11.34 -8.95 -9.98
C LEU A 58 11.95 -7.66 -9.39
N GLN A 59 13.08 -7.19 -9.92
CA GLN A 59 13.69 -5.93 -9.50
C GLN A 59 12.74 -4.74 -9.65
N LYS A 60 12.04 -4.65 -10.80
CA LYS A 60 11.04 -3.58 -11.03
C LYS A 60 9.87 -3.66 -10.05
N LYS A 61 9.35 -4.86 -9.77
CA LYS A 61 8.29 -5.06 -8.77
C LYS A 61 8.73 -4.65 -7.37
N LEU A 62 9.93 -5.04 -6.96
CA LEU A 62 10.47 -4.66 -5.65
C LEU A 62 10.66 -3.14 -5.53
N GLU A 63 11.13 -2.48 -6.58
CA GLU A 63 11.27 -1.02 -6.56
C GLU A 63 9.91 -0.32 -6.48
N SER A 64 8.90 -0.81 -7.21
CA SER A 64 7.53 -0.29 -7.12
C SER A 64 6.93 -0.47 -5.72
N VAL A 65 7.11 -1.64 -5.10
CA VAL A 65 6.64 -1.87 -3.73
C VAL A 65 7.38 -0.97 -2.74
N ARG A 66 8.69 -0.78 -2.93
CA ARG A 66 9.49 0.14 -2.10
C ARG A 66 9.00 1.58 -2.18
N THR A 67 8.64 2.07 -3.37
CA THR A 67 8.11 3.43 -3.52
C THR A 67 6.74 3.58 -2.88
N GLN A 68 5.88 2.57 -2.97
CA GLN A 68 4.57 2.54 -2.29
C GLN A 68 4.71 2.49 -0.76
N ILE A 69 5.61 1.66 -0.23
CA ILE A 69 5.88 1.61 1.23
C ILE A 69 6.31 2.97 1.77
N ARG A 70 7.12 3.73 1.01
CA ARG A 70 7.55 5.09 1.42
C ARG A 70 6.42 6.11 1.45
N GLN A 71 5.28 5.83 0.82
CA GLN A 71 4.09 6.67 0.86
C GLN A 71 3.15 6.33 2.02
N LEU A 72 3.40 5.22 2.73
CA LEU A 72 2.63 4.87 3.91
C LEU A 72 2.89 5.86 5.05
N PRO A 73 1.87 6.25 5.83
CA PRO A 73 2.00 7.18 6.95
C PRO A 73 2.57 6.48 8.21
N ILE A 74 3.78 5.91 8.10
CA ILE A 74 4.43 5.10 9.14
C ILE A 74 5.56 5.82 9.90
N ASP A 75 5.59 7.16 9.83
CA ASP A 75 6.67 7.99 10.43
C ASP A 75 6.80 7.85 11.95
N LEU A 76 5.80 7.28 12.62
CA LEU A 76 5.74 7.15 14.07
C LEU A 76 5.83 5.70 14.50
N ASN A 77 6.58 5.45 15.58
CA ASN A 77 6.58 4.15 16.22
C ASN A 77 5.23 3.87 16.90
N LYS A 78 5.00 2.61 17.30
CA LYS A 78 3.70 2.19 17.88
C LYS A 78 3.28 3.03 19.08
N GLU A 79 4.21 3.38 19.97
CA GLU A 79 3.91 4.14 21.18
C GLU A 79 3.50 5.58 20.84
N GLU A 80 4.24 6.22 19.93
CA GLU A 80 3.93 7.56 19.43
C GLU A 80 2.57 7.61 18.71
N GLN A 81 2.24 6.58 17.92
CA GLN A 81 0.94 6.48 17.26
C GLN A 81 -0.21 6.40 18.28
N LEU A 82 -0.04 5.60 19.33
CA LEU A 82 -1.03 5.48 20.41
C LEU A 82 -1.17 6.80 21.20
N GLN A 83 -0.06 7.47 21.51
CA GLN A 83 -0.08 8.76 22.20
C GLN A 83 -0.78 9.85 21.37
N ARG A 84 -0.50 9.89 20.05
CA ARG A 84 -1.17 10.82 19.13
C ARG A 84 -2.67 10.55 19.07
N LEU A 85 -3.07 9.29 19.02
CA LEU A 85 -4.46 8.88 19.01
C LEU A 85 -5.19 9.26 20.31
N GLU A 86 -4.55 9.13 21.46
CA GLU A 86 -5.10 9.58 22.74
C GLU A 86 -5.25 11.11 22.78
N THR A 87 -4.24 11.84 22.31
CA THR A 87 -4.30 13.31 22.18
C THR A 87 -5.48 13.75 21.32
N LEU A 88 -5.71 13.08 20.18
CA LEU A 88 -6.84 13.39 19.29
C LEU A 88 -8.19 13.13 19.97
N ARG A 89 -8.33 12.06 20.77
CA ARG A 89 -9.55 11.80 21.55
C ARG A 89 -9.82 12.91 22.56
N GLN A 90 -8.80 13.36 23.28
CA GLN A 90 -8.91 14.45 24.25
C GLN A 90 -9.30 15.77 23.55
N GLN A 91 -8.67 16.09 22.42
CA GLN A 91 -9.02 17.27 21.62
C GLN A 91 -10.47 17.21 21.14
N LEU A 92 -10.94 16.05 20.67
CA LEU A 92 -12.31 15.86 20.22
C LEU A 92 -13.31 16.06 21.37
N LEU A 93 -13.04 15.49 22.54
CA LEU A 93 -13.86 15.70 23.74
C LEU A 93 -13.92 17.18 24.14
N LEU A 94 -12.77 17.86 24.15
CA LEU A 94 -12.70 19.29 24.48
C LEU A 94 -13.50 20.13 23.47
N LYS A 95 -13.33 19.87 22.16
CA LYS A 95 -14.09 20.56 21.11
C LYS A 95 -15.59 20.32 21.23
N GLN A 96 -16.03 19.10 21.53
CA GLN A 96 -17.44 18.81 21.78
C GLN A 96 -17.98 19.56 22.99
N ASN A 97 -17.24 19.59 24.09
CA ASN A 97 -17.64 20.34 25.29
C ASN A 97 -17.74 21.83 25.01
N LEU A 98 -16.81 22.38 24.23
CA LEU A 98 -16.82 23.76 23.82
C LEU A 98 -18.05 24.08 22.96
N LEU A 99 -18.33 23.25 21.94
CA LEU A 99 -19.53 23.38 21.12
C LEU A 99 -20.81 23.29 21.95
N LYS A 100 -20.90 22.37 22.93
CA LYS A 100 -22.04 22.30 23.84
C LYS A 100 -22.21 23.57 24.67
N LYS A 101 -21.12 24.13 25.20
CA LYS A 101 -21.13 25.40 25.95
C LYS A 101 -21.66 26.53 25.07
N TYR A 102 -21.11 26.72 23.87
CA TYR A 102 -21.55 27.78 22.96
C TYR A 102 -22.95 27.54 22.38
N LYS A 103 -23.39 26.28 22.24
CA LYS A 103 -24.77 25.97 21.82
C LYS A 103 -25.80 26.34 22.89
N ASN A 104 -25.43 26.25 24.17
CA ASN A 104 -26.30 26.57 25.31
C ASN A 104 -26.22 28.06 25.72
N ILE A 105 -25.21 28.79 25.23
CA ILE A 105 -25.11 30.25 25.31
C ILE A 105 -25.76 30.80 24.03
N GLN A 106 -27.09 30.69 23.93
CA GLN A 106 -27.87 31.46 22.96
C GLN A 106 -28.17 32.80 23.63
N PHE A 107 -27.73 33.91 23.03
CA PHE A 107 -28.20 35.26 23.36
C PHE A 107 -29.61 35.45 22.83
#